data_AF-V4AZX1-F1
#
_entry.id   AF-V4AZX1-F1
#
_cell.length_a   1.000
_cell.length_b   1.000
_cell.length_c   1.000
_cell.angle_alpha   90.00
_cell.angle_beta   90.00
_cell.angle_gamma   90.00
#
_symmetry.space_group_name_H-M   'P 1'
#
loop_
_entity.id
_entity.type
_entity.pdbx_description
1 polymer ?
#
loop_
_entity_poly.entity_id
_entity_poly.type
_entity_poly.pdbx_seq_one_letter_code
_entity_poly.pdbx_strand_id
1 'polypeptide(L)'
;FKIGDLVLLCLDEPHDQYVVFTVRTTLHFLHSDCLEILGLKTAPGEPRKSWVLAEITDKEYCQAKKPQNRFKVAVGTKFYRVKAIPWSR
;
A
#
# COMPACT_ATOMS: atom_id res chain seq x y z
N PHE A 1 8.49 -8.00 -5.08
CA PHE A 1 9.21 -6.81 -4.61
C PHE A 1 10.12 -7.15 -3.44
N LYS A 2 11.31 -6.58 -3.43
CA LYS A 2 12.38 -6.68 -2.44
C LYS A 2 12.61 -5.30 -1.79
N ILE A 3 13.32 -5.29 -0.66
CA ILE A 3 13.81 -4.04 -0.05
C ILE A 3 14.77 -3.37 -1.03
N GLY A 4 14.65 -2.05 -1.20
CA GLY A 4 15.39 -1.24 -2.16
C GLY A 4 14.77 -1.15 -3.56
N ASP A 5 13.71 -1.91 -3.86
CA ASP A 5 13.01 -1.77 -5.14
C ASP A 5 12.28 -0.42 -5.22
N LEU A 6 12.48 0.31 -6.31
CA LEU A 6 11.64 1.45 -6.70
C LEU A 6 10.30 0.92 -7.20
N VAL A 7 9.21 1.42 -6.62
CA VAL A 7 7.85 1.00 -6.93
C VAL A 7 6.90 2.17 -7.14
N LEU A 8 5.87 1.94 -7.95
CA LEU A 8 4.72 2.84 -8.07
C LEU A 8 3.65 2.38 -7.08
N LEU A 9 3.30 3.24 -6.12
CA LEU A 9 2.17 3.06 -5.22
C LEU A 9 0.96 3.79 -5.81
N CYS A 10 -0.16 3.08 -5.99
CA CYS A 10 -1.40 3.64 -6.51
C CYS A 10 -2.53 3.48 -5.50
N LEU A 11 -3.45 4.43 -5.46
CA LEU A 11 -4.71 4.26 -4.73
C LEU A 11 -5.54 3.19 -5.44
N ASP A 12 -5.88 2.14 -4.70
CA ASP A 12 -6.83 1.13 -5.13
C ASP A 12 -8.18 1.43 -4.49
N GLU A 13 -9.14 1.88 -5.30
CA GLU A 13 -10.47 2.29 -4.84
C GLU A 13 -11.30 1.13 -4.25
N PRO A 14 -11.30 -0.10 -4.83
CA PRO A 14 -11.99 -1.24 -4.25
C PRO A 14 -11.57 -1.54 -2.81
N HIS A 15 -10.27 -1.51 -2.54
CA HIS A 15 -9.73 -1.78 -1.21
C HIS A 15 -9.64 -0.52 -0.33
N ASP A 16 -9.74 0.67 -0.92
CA ASP A 16 -9.54 1.98 -0.27
C ASP A 16 -8.17 2.06 0.44
N GLN A 17 -7.13 1.58 -0.24
CA GLN A 17 -5.76 1.50 0.25
C GLN A 17 -4.77 1.83 -0.86
N TYR A 18 -3.59 2.31 -0.51
CA TYR A 18 -2.49 2.38 -1.47
C TYR A 18 -1.85 0.99 -1.62
N VAL A 19 -1.62 0.58 -2.86
CA VAL A 19 -1.03 -0.72 -3.21
C VAL A 19 0.13 -0.52 -4.19
N VAL A 20 1.10 -1.43 -4.15
CA VAL A 20 2.12 -1.48 -5.19
C VAL A 20 1.47 -1.90 -6.51
N PHE A 21 1.62 -1.09 -7.55
CA PHE A 21 1.20 -1.43 -8.89
C PHE A 21 1.92 -2.69 -9.38
N THR A 22 1.17 -3.70 -9.78
CA THR A 22 1.70 -4.99 -10.17
C THR A 22 0.74 -5.71 -11.11
N VAL A 23 1.29 -6.48 -12.04
CA VAL A 23 0.53 -7.40 -12.91
C VAL A 23 0.33 -8.78 -12.27
N ARG A 24 0.84 -8.99 -11.04
CA ARG A 24 0.70 -10.24 -10.29
C ARG A 24 -0.58 -10.23 -9.47
N THR A 25 -1.07 -11.42 -9.11
CA THR A 25 -2.29 -11.58 -8.30
C THR A 25 -2.09 -11.24 -6.82
N THR A 26 -0.85 -11.27 -6.32
CA THR A 26 -0.56 -10.98 -4.91
C THR A 26 -0.54 -9.48 -4.64
N LEU A 27 -1.46 -9.03 -3.78
CA LEU A 27 -1.55 -7.65 -3.32
C LEU A 27 -0.39 -7.29 -2.38
N HIS A 28 0.05 -6.05 -2.48
CA HIS A 28 1.10 -5.45 -1.64
C HIS A 28 0.60 -4.10 -1.14
N PHE A 29 -0.02 -4.09 0.04
CA PHE A 29 -0.60 -2.89 0.64
C PHE A 29 0.47 -2.03 1.31
N LEU A 30 0.35 -0.72 1.20
CA LEU A 30 1.16 0.23 1.94
C LEU A 30 0.80 0.22 3.43
N HIS A 31 1.81 0.27 4.30
CA HIS A 31 1.62 0.46 5.72
C HIS A 31 1.12 1.88 6.04
N SER A 32 0.17 2.02 6.97
CA SER A 32 -0.45 3.31 7.34
C SER A 32 0.56 4.36 7.80
N ASP A 33 1.59 3.94 8.53
CA ASP A 33 2.65 4.81 9.06
C ASP A 33 3.44 5.52 7.95
N CYS A 34 3.41 4.99 6.72
CA CYS A 34 4.09 5.59 5.58
C CYS A 34 3.24 6.65 4.86
N LEU A 35 1.95 6.80 5.18
CA LEU A 35 1.06 7.74 4.47
C LEU A 35 1.52 9.19 4.62
N GLU A 36 2.00 9.56 5.80
CA GLU A 36 2.41 10.93 6.09
C GLU A 36 3.72 11.29 5.39
N ILE A 37 4.75 10.47 5.54
CA ILE A 37 6.06 10.70 4.91
C ILE A 37 5.98 10.69 3.37
N LEU A 38 5.04 9.92 2.80
CA LEU A 38 4.80 9.87 1.35
C LEU A 38 3.86 10.97 0.82
N GLY A 39 3.32 11.84 1.70
CA GLY A 39 2.37 12.88 1.31
C GLY A 39 1.03 12.32 0.78
N LEU A 40 0.61 11.16 1.28
CA LEU A 40 -0.61 10.45 0.89
C LEU A 40 -1.75 10.60 1.92
N LYS A 41 -1.45 11.13 3.10
CA LYS A 41 -2.43 11.46 4.13
C LYS A 41 -3.23 12.67 3.67
N THR A 42 -4.53 12.49 3.44
CA THR A 42 -5.44 13.55 3.01
C THR A 42 -6.31 14.05 4.15
N ALA A 43 -6.50 15.38 4.22
CA ALA A 43 -7.51 15.96 5.09
C ALA A 43 -8.93 15.71 4.54
N PRO A 44 -9.98 15.78 5.38
CA PRO A 44 -11.36 15.73 4.91
C PRO A 44 -11.64 16.83 3.88
N GLY A 45 -12.17 16.44 2.72
CA GLY A 45 -12.50 17.37 1.62
C GLY A 45 -11.37 17.62 0.62
N GLU A 46 -10.16 17.11 0.87
CA GLU A 46 -9.06 17.19 -0.09
C GLU A 46 -9.02 15.98 -1.03
N PRO A 47 -8.67 16.18 -2.32
CA PRO A 47 -8.51 15.07 -3.24
C PRO A 47 -7.33 14.19 -2.84
N ARG A 48 -7.53 12.87 -2.87
CA ARG A 48 -6.44 11.90 -2.68
C ARG A 48 -5.53 11.85 -3.88
N LYS A 49 -4.22 11.89 -3.60
CA LYS A 49 -3.19 11.67 -4.61
C LYS A 49 -3.36 10.26 -5.19
N SER A 50 -3.53 10.14 -6.49
CA SER A 50 -3.80 8.82 -7.10
C SER A 50 -2.60 7.88 -7.05
N TRP A 51 -1.36 8.41 -7.02
CA TRP A 51 -0.15 7.61 -6.99
C TRP A 51 1.09 8.35 -6.48
N VAL A 52 2.14 7.61 -6.11
CA VAL A 52 3.48 8.14 -5.79
C VAL A 52 4.58 7.12 -6.10
N LEU A 53 5.78 7.59 -6.43
CA LEU A 53 6.98 6.75 -6.52
C LEU A 53 7.63 6.63 -5.13
N ALA A 54 8.00 5.42 -4.75
CA ALA A 54 8.56 5.13 -3.44
C ALA A 54 9.56 3.97 -3.50
N GLU A 55 10.47 3.93 -2.53
CA GLU A 55 11.41 2.83 -2.33
C GLU A 55 10.96 1.96 -1.16
N ILE A 56 10.94 0.63 -1.35
CA ILE A 56 10.52 -0.30 -0.29
C ILE A 56 11.61 -0.44 0.78
N THR A 57 11.23 -0.22 2.03
CA THR A 57 12.14 -0.34 3.19
C THR A 57 11.87 -1.59 4.03
N ASP A 58 10.64 -2.11 4.01
CA ASP A 58 10.27 -3.31 4.77
C ASP A 58 9.09 -4.04 4.09
N LYS A 59 8.97 -5.34 4.36
CA LYS A 59 7.88 -6.17 3.85
C LYS A 59 7.50 -7.30 4.81
N GLU A 60 6.23 -7.33 5.17
CA GLU A 60 5.63 -8.35 6.01
C GLU A 60 4.63 -9.20 5.21
N TYR A 61 4.61 -10.51 5.45
CA TYR A 61 3.59 -11.40 4.88
C TYR A 61 2.40 -11.54 5.83
N CYS A 62 1.19 -11.27 5.34
CA CYS A 62 -0.02 -11.21 6.14
C CYS A 62 -1.11 -12.12 5.58
N GLN A 63 -2.05 -12.50 6.46
CA GLN A 63 -3.27 -13.20 6.08
C GLN A 63 -4.48 -12.55 6.78
N ALA A 64 -5.54 -12.27 6.01
CA ALA A 64 -6.77 -11.73 6.55
C ALA A 64 -7.48 -12.76 7.44
N LYS A 65 -7.65 -12.42 8.73
CA LYS A 65 -8.31 -13.30 9.71
C LYS A 65 -9.79 -12.95 9.94
N LYS A 66 -10.23 -11.75 9.57
CA LYS A 66 -11.58 -11.22 9.83
C LYS A 66 -12.30 -10.89 8.51
N PRO A 67 -13.61 -11.16 8.38
CA PRO A 67 -14.36 -10.89 7.15
C PRO A 67 -14.49 -9.40 6.85
N GLN A 68 -14.72 -8.58 7.88
CA GLN A 68 -14.66 -7.12 7.78
C GLN A 68 -13.28 -6.64 8.26
N ASN A 69 -12.32 -6.58 7.34
CA ASN A 69 -10.99 -6.05 7.64
C ASN A 69 -10.73 -4.76 6.85
N ARG A 70 -9.79 -3.96 7.35
CA ARG A 70 -9.44 -2.64 6.78
C ARG A 70 -8.93 -2.69 5.33
N PHE A 71 -8.55 -3.87 4.85
CA PHE A 71 -8.08 -4.05 3.48
C PHE A 71 -9.21 -4.49 2.54
N LYS A 72 -10.44 -4.70 3.04
CA LYS A 72 -11.62 -5.14 2.29
C LYS A 72 -11.42 -6.41 1.43
N VAL A 73 -10.50 -7.28 1.86
CA VAL A 73 -10.27 -8.58 1.22
C VAL A 73 -11.03 -9.70 1.93
N ALA A 74 -11.31 -10.80 1.23
CA ALA A 74 -11.94 -11.98 1.84
C ALA A 74 -11.08 -12.61 2.95
N VAL A 75 -11.72 -13.30 3.90
CA VAL A 75 -11.01 -14.09 4.93
C VAL A 75 -10.11 -15.12 4.25
N GLY A 76 -8.92 -15.31 4.81
CA GLY A 76 -7.94 -16.26 4.30
C GLY A 76 -7.07 -15.69 3.18
N THR A 77 -7.42 -14.54 2.59
CA THR A 77 -6.59 -13.86 1.59
C THR A 77 -5.21 -13.57 2.16
N LYS A 78 -4.19 -13.98 1.40
CA LYS A 78 -2.78 -13.75 1.70
C LYS A 78 -2.25 -12.59 0.87
N PHE A 79 -1.53 -11.69 1.51
CA PHE A 79 -0.99 -10.48 0.88
C PHE A 79 0.28 -10.03 1.59
N TYR A 80 0.98 -9.07 1.01
CA TYR A 80 2.09 -8.40 1.68
C TYR A 80 1.68 -7.01 2.18
N ARG A 81 2.27 -6.58 3.28
CA ARG A 81 2.24 -5.21 3.76
C ARG A 81 3.65 -4.63 3.66
N VAL A 82 3.82 -3.55 2.92
CA VAL A 82 5.13 -2.92 2.68
C VAL A 82 5.24 -1.59 3.41
N LYS A 83 6.43 -1.29 3.93
CA LYS A 83 6.82 0.08 4.27
C LYS A 83 7.64 0.65 3.13
N ALA A 84 7.49 1.94 2.90
CA ALA A 84 8.21 2.64 1.84
C ALA A 84 8.49 4.09 2.24
N ILE A 85 9.51 4.66 1.62
CA ILE A 85 9.91 6.07 1.76
C ILE A 85 9.82 6.78 0.40
N PRO A 86 9.65 8.11 0.37
CA PRO A 86 9.66 8.86 -0.89
C PRO A 86 10.90 8.57 -1.71
N TRP A 87 10.72 8.31 -3.00
CA TRP A 87 11.86 8.24 -3.90
C TRP A 87 12.37 9.66 -4.14
N SER A 88 13.51 9.98 -3.53
CA SER A 88 14.25 11.21 -3.80
C SER A 88 15.47 10.87 -4.64
N ARG A 89 15.45 11.31 -5.89
CA ARG A 89 16.66 11.55 -6.67
C ARG A 89 16.79 13.05 -6.88
#